data_AF-A0A1V4W4R6-F1
#
_entry.id   AF-A0A1V4W4R6-F1
#
_cell.length_a   1.000
_cell.length_b   1.000
_cell.length_c   1.000
_cell.angle_alpha   90.00
_cell.angle_beta   90.00
_cell.angle_gamma   90.00
#
_symmetry.space_group_name_H-M   'P 1'
#
loop_
_entity.id
_entity.type
_entity.pdbx_description
1 polymer ?
#
loop_
_entity_poly.entity_id
_entity_poly.type
_entity_poly.pdbx_seq_one_letter_code
_entity_poly.pdbx_strand_id
1 'polypeptide(L)' 'MVTVLEVLRKEKNLTGAELSRRMGYNQRALSPVERRTARAWPALRRKVAATLNVNESSLFDGEGFAIPLEVFKNQ' A
#
# COMPACT_ATOMS: atom_id res chain seq x y z
N MET A 1 10.81 -3.96 -8.51
CA MET A 1 9.74 -2.98 -8.72
C MET A 1 9.43 -2.33 -7.39
N VAL A 2 9.36 -1.01 -7.33
CA VAL A 2 9.03 -0.25 -6.11
C VAL A 2 7.63 0.31 -6.29
N THR A 3 6.75 0.19 -5.31
CA THR A 3 5.38 0.72 -5.37
C THR A 3 5.27 2.06 -4.64
N VAL A 4 4.26 2.86 -4.98
CA VAL A 4 3.94 4.10 -4.26
C VAL A 4 3.69 3.81 -2.77
N LEU A 5 3.03 2.69 -2.48
CA LEU A 5 2.80 2.20 -1.12
C LEU A 5 4.12 2.00 -0.35
N GLU A 6 5.11 1.35 -0.96
CA GLU A 6 6.42 1.16 -0.32
C GLU A 6 7.12 2.49 -0.03
N VAL A 7 7.08 3.44 -0.97
CA VAL A 7 7.70 4.77 -0.81
C VAL A 7 7.05 5.53 0.33
N LEU A 8 5.73 5.72 0.30
CA LEU A 8 5.00 6.48 1.32
C LEU A 8 5.14 5.84 2.71
N ARG A 9 5.16 4.51 2.78
CA ARG A 9 5.43 3.80 4.04
C ARG A 9 6.82 4.14 4.59
N LYS A 10 7.84 4.15 3.73
CA LYS A 10 9.22 4.50 4.10
C LYS A 10 9.36 5.97 4.50
N GLU A 11 8.69 6.89 3.82
CA GLU A 11 8.66 8.32 4.18
C GLU A 11 8.06 8.57 5.57
N LYS A 12 7.13 7.71 6.00
CA LYS A 12 6.58 7.71 7.36
C LYS A 12 7.46 6.96 8.37
N ASN A 13 8.66 6.52 7.99
CA ASN A 13 9.57 5.70 8.79
C ASN A 13 8.93 4.41 9.33
N LEU A 14 8.07 3.77 8.53
CA LEU A 14 7.42 2.51 8.90
C LEU A 14 8.03 1.33 8.17
N THR A 15 8.22 0.23 8.88
CA THR A 15 8.39 -1.10 8.29
C THR A 15 7.04 -1.67 7.83
N GLY A 16 7.05 -2.65 6.93
CA GLY A 16 5.82 -3.36 6.53
C GLY A 16 5.10 -4.01 7.72
N ALA A 17 5.86 -4.49 8.71
CA ALA A 17 5.31 -5.08 9.94
C ALA A 17 4.64 -4.04 10.85
N GLU A 18 5.20 -2.83 10.95
CA GLU A 18 4.60 -1.74 11.74
C GLU A 18 3.35 -1.19 11.07
N LEU A 19 3.37 -0.96 9.75
CA LEU A 19 2.18 -0.52 9.03
C LEU A 19 1.04 -1.55 9.18
N SER A 20 1.36 -2.84 9.04
CA SER A 20 0.38 -3.91 9.23
C SER A 20 -0.22 -3.91 10.63
N ARG A 21 0.62 -3.78 11.67
CA ARG A 21 0.19 -3.69 13.06
C ARG A 21 -0.73 -2.49 13.31
N ARG A 22 -0.41 -1.31 12.77
CA ARG A 22 -1.24 -0.10 12.88
C ARG A 22 -2.62 -0.27 12.26
N MET A 23 -2.74 -1.07 11.21
CA MET A 23 -4.02 -1.40 10.58
C MET A 23 -4.79 -2.53 11.28
N GLY A 24 -4.19 -3.17 12.29
CA GLY A 24 -4.74 -4.37 12.94
C GLY A 24 -4.63 -5.64 12.09
N TYR A 25 -3.61 -5.73 11.22
CA TYR A 25 -3.36 -6.90 10.36
C TYR A 25 -1.97 -7.50 10.60
N ASN A 26 -1.83 -8.77 10.21
CA ASN A 26 -0.52 -9.41 10.13
C ASN A 26 0.24 -8.93 8.88
N GLN A 27 1.57 -8.83 8.95
CA GLN A 27 2.43 -8.49 7.81
C GLN A 27 2.18 -9.34 6.56
N ARG A 28 1.78 -10.62 6.72
CA ARG A 28 1.43 -11.52 5.62
C ARG A 28 0.23 -11.04 4.79
N ALA A 29 -0.62 -10.18 5.34
CA ALA A 29 -1.73 -9.55 4.62
C ALA A 29 -1.26 -8.41 3.70
N LEU A 30 -0.24 -7.65 4.11
CA LEU A 30 0.22 -6.47 3.38
C LEU A 30 1.36 -6.78 2.41
N SER A 31 2.27 -7.70 2.75
CA SER A 31 3.47 -7.98 1.97
C SER A 31 3.19 -8.39 0.52
N PRO A 32 2.23 -9.31 0.23
CA PRO A 32 1.88 -9.65 -1.15
C PRO A 32 1.27 -8.47 -1.93
N VAL A 33 0.51 -7.62 -1.23
CA VAL A 33 -0.12 -6.43 -1.82
C VAL A 33 0.92 -5.38 -2.20
N GLU A 34 1.86 -5.08 -1.29
CA GLU A 34 2.92 -4.10 -1.53
C GLU A 34 3.85 -4.53 -2.67
N ARG A 35 4.03 -5.84 -2.86
CA ARG A 35 4.81 -6.45 -3.96
C ARG A 35 4.01 -6.67 -5.25
N ARG A 36 2.73 -6.27 -5.29
CA ARG A 36 1.78 -6.55 -6.39
C ARG A 36 1.60 -8.04 -6.74
N THR A 37 1.90 -8.96 -5.83
CA THR A 37 1.62 -10.39 -6.05
C THR A 37 0.21 -10.80 -5.63
N ALA A 38 -0.53 -9.90 -4.97
CA ALA A 38 -1.94 -10.05 -4.67
C ALA A 38 -2.67 -8.70 -4.72
N ARG A 39 -3.99 -8.75 -4.98
CA ARG A 39 -4.87 -7.59 -4.91
C ARG A 39 -5.22 -7.25 -3.46
N ALA A 40 -5.29 -5.97 -3.15
CA ALA A 40 -5.85 -5.49 -1.91
C ALA A 40 -7.38 -5.54 -1.98
N TRP A 41 -8.02 -6.20 -1.00
CA TRP A 41 -9.47 -6.12 -0.86
C TRP A 41 -9.90 -4.73 -0.35
N PRO A 42 -11.17 -4.31 -0.56
CA PRO A 42 -11.61 -2.94 -0.28
C PRO A 42 -11.34 -2.44 1.15
N ALA A 43 -11.52 -3.31 2.16
CA ALA A 43 -11.27 -2.93 3.55
C ALA A 43 -9.77 -2.70 3.84
N LEU A 44 -8.87 -3.47 3.21
CA LEU A 44 -7.43 -3.24 3.34
C LEU A 44 -7.02 -1.93 2.66
N ARG A 45 -7.54 -1.65 1.46
CA ARG A 45 -7.26 -0.40 0.75
C ARG A 45 -7.58 0.82 1.62
N ARG A 46 -8.81 0.88 2.15
CA ARG A 46 -9.27 1.94 3.07
C ARG A 46 -8.34 2.10 4.27
N LYS A 47 -7.98 0.99 4.93
CA LYS A 47 -7.12 1.03 6.13
C LYS A 47 -5.70 1.49 5.83
N VAL A 48 -5.10 1.02 4.72
CA VAL A 48 -3.77 1.45 4.30
C VAL A 48 -3.77 2.94 4.00
N ALA A 49 -4.73 3.39 3.19
CA ALA A 49 -4.90 4.79 2.79
C ALA A 49 -5.09 5.70 4.01
N ALA A 50 -5.99 5.33 4.93
CA ALA A 50 -6.22 6.07 6.18
C ALA A 50 -4.97 6.12 7.08
N THR A 51 -4.24 5.01 7.21
CA THR A 51 -3.04 4.96 8.07
C THR A 51 -1.89 5.80 7.51
N LEU A 52 -1.79 5.91 6.18
CA LEU A 52 -0.79 6.73 5.50
C LEU A 52 -1.25 8.17 5.24
N ASN A 53 -2.52 8.48 5.55
CA ASN A 53 -3.17 9.77 5.32
C ASN A 53 -3.13 10.21 3.85
N VAL A 54 -3.51 9.31 2.94
CA VAL A 54 -3.57 9.56 1.49
C VAL A 54 -4.85 8.96 0.89
N ASN A 55 -5.19 9.30 -0.35
CA ASN A 55 -6.32 8.71 -1.06
C ASN A 55 -6.01 7.27 -1.52
N GLU A 56 -7.01 6.41 -1.56
CA GLU A 56 -6.85 5.04 -2.06
C GLU A 56 -6.36 4.99 -3.51
N SER A 57 -6.83 5.91 -4.35
CA SER A 57 -6.45 6.00 -5.77
C SER A 57 -4.99 6.39 -5.96
N SER A 58 -4.34 6.99 -4.97
CA SER A 58 -2.91 7.27 -4.99
C SER A 58 -2.06 6.02 -4.71
N LEU A 59 -2.67 4.99 -4.11
CA LEU A 59 -1.97 3.77 -3.69
C LEU A 59 -2.29 2.56 -4.56
N PHE A 60 -3.53 2.45 -5.03
CA PHE A 60 -4.05 1.25 -5.69
C PHE A 60 -4.73 1.60 -7.02
N ASP A 61 -4.51 0.78 -8.04
CA ASP A 61 -5.20 0.88 -9.32
C ASP A 61 -6.66 0.40 -9.24
N GLY A 62 -7.38 0.50 -10.36
CA GLY A 62 -8.79 0.10 -10.47
C GLY A 62 -9.02 -1.39 -10.18
N GLU A 63 -8.01 -2.23 -10.37
CA GLU A 63 -8.05 -3.67 -10.09
C GLU A 63 -7.64 -4.02 -8.66
N GLY A 64 -7.12 -3.04 -7.90
CA GLY A 64 -6.74 -3.19 -6.50
C GLY A 64 -5.28 -3.59 -6.28
N PHE A 65 -4.41 -3.50 -7.28
CA PHE A 65 -2.97 -3.70 -7.09
C PHE A 65 -2.27 -2.39 -6.72
N ALA A 66 -1.22 -2.47 -5.89
CA ALA A 66 -0.47 -1.30 -5.44
C ALA A 66 0.30 -0.64 -6.59
N ILE A 67 0.06 0.64 -6.91
CA ILE A 67 0.59 1.28 -8.13
C ILE A 67 2.13 1.25 -8.16
N PRO A 68 2.78 0.82 -9.27
CA PRO A 68 4.23 0.94 -9.42
C PRO A 68 4.65 2.41 -9.46
N LEU A 69 5.77 2.75 -8.81
CA LEU A 69 6.23 4.14 -8.71
C LEU A 69 6.47 4.76 -10.09
N GLU A 70 6.99 3.98 -11.03
CA GLU A 70 7.23 4.38 -12.42
C GLU A 70 5.94 4.73 -13.17
N VAL A 71 4.82 4.08 -12.84
CA VAL A 71 3.51 4.38 -13.44
C VAL A 71 2.93 5.66 -12.83
N PHE A 72 3.08 5.84 -11.52
CA PHE A 72 2.56 7.01 -10.80
C PHE A 72 3.23 8.32 -11.23
N LYS A 73 4.53 8.30 -11.53
CA LYS A 73 5.28 9.50 -11.96
C LYS A 73 4.91 10.00 -13.37
N ASN A 74 4.23 9.19 -14.17
CA ASN A 74 3.84 9.51 -15.54
C ASN A 74 2.34 9.86 -15.66
N GLN A 75 1.65 10.04 -14.52
CA GLN A 75 0.27 10.55 -14.43
C GLN A 75 0.30 12.06 -14.20
#